data_AF-A0A357LD99-F1
#
_entry.id   AF-A0A357LD99-F1
#
_cell.length_a   1.000
_cell.length_b   1.000
_cell.length_c   1.000
_cell.angle_alpha   90.00
_cell.angle_beta   90.00
_cell.angle_gamma   90.00
#
_symmetry.space_group_name_H-M   'P 1'
#
loop_
_entity.id
_entity.type
_entity.pdbx_description
1 polymer ?
#
loop_
_entity_poly.entity_id
_entity_poly.type
_entity_poly.pdbx_seq_one_letter_code
_entity_poly.pdbx_strand_id
1 'polypeptide(L)' 'PMLIKLASIRGSLPLKDAVAAAHEAGRKYINVASWVLSGERG' A
#
# COMPACT_ATOMS: atom_id res chain seq x y z
N PRO A 1 -5.19 2.95 1.56
CA PRO A 1 -4.43 2.37 0.42
C PRO A 1 -4.52 0.84 0.29
N MET A 2 -4.24 0.09 1.37
CA MET A 2 -4.19 -1.38 1.34
C MET A 2 -5.54 -2.04 0.97
N LEU A 3 -6.62 -1.66 1.67
CA LEU A 3 -7.97 -2.19 1.43
C LEU A 3 -8.54 -1.78 0.06
N ILE A 4 -8.24 -0.55 -0.37
CA ILE A 4 -8.65 -0.01 -1.68
C ILE A 4 -7.97 -0.79 -2.81
N LYS A 5 -6.66 -1.05 -2.70
CA LYS A 5 -5.91 -1.84 -3.68
C LYS A 5 -6.40 -3.29 -3.72
N LEU A 6 -6.68 -3.89 -2.57
CA LEU A 6 -7.20 -5.26 -2.47
C LEU A 6 -8.56 -5.38 -3.16
N ALA A 7 -9.50 -4.47 -2.88
CA ALA A 7 -10.82 -4.47 -3.52
C ALA A 7 -10.71 -4.33 -5.05
N SER A 8 -9.78 -3.51 -5.53
CA SER A 8 -9.55 -3.29 -6.96
C SER A 8 -8.98 -4.51 -7.71
N ILE A 9 -8.29 -5.44 -7.04
CA ILE A 9 -7.62 -6.58 -7.69
C ILE A 9 -8.18 -7.95 -7.27
N ARG A 10 -9.12 -7.98 -6.31
CA ARG A 10 -9.69 -9.21 -5.74
C ARG A 10 -10.37 -10.10 -6.79
N GLY A 11 -11.00 -9.52 -7.81
CA GLY A 11 -11.66 -10.28 -8.88
C GLY A 11 -10.72 -10.78 -9.98
N SER A 12 -9.47 -10.33 -9.99
CA SER A 12 -8.53 -10.56 -11.10
C SER A 12 -7.35 -11.45 -10.73
N LEU A 13 -7.10 -11.66 -9.43
CA LEU A 13 -5.95 -12.39 -8.91
C LEU A 13 -6.36 -13.43 -7.86
N PRO A 14 -5.63 -14.55 -7.76
CA PRO A 14 -5.74 -15.46 -6.62
C PRO A 14 -5.59 -14.72 -5.29
N LEU A 15 -6.32 -15.15 -4.26
CA LEU A 15 -6.35 -14.50 -2.93
C LEU A 15 -4.95 -14.20 -2.39
N LYS A 16 -4.02 -15.14 -2.51
CA LYS A 16 -2.64 -14.99 -2.02
C LYS A 16 -1.91 -13.83 -2.71
N ASP A 17 -2.09 -13.67 -4.02
CA ASP A 17 -1.37 -12.69 -4.83
C ASP A 17 -2.00 -11.30 -4.64
N ALA A 18 -3.34 -11.26 -4.53
CA ALA A 18 -4.07 -10.04 -4.21
C ALA A 18 -3.68 -9.49 -2.83
N VAL A 19 -3.55 -10.36 -1.81
CA VAL A 19 -3.13 -9.96 -0.46
C VAL A 19 -1.68 -9.48 -0.44
N ALA A 20 -0.78 -10.18 -1.15
CA ALA A 20 0.63 -9.79 -1.25
C ALA A 20 0.81 -8.41 -1.90
N ALA A 21 0.12 -8.17 -3.03
CA ALA A 21 0.17 -6.91 -3.76
C ALA A 21 -0.45 -5.74 -2.96
N ALA A 22 -1.57 -5.99 -2.27
CA ALA A 22 -2.16 -5.01 -1.37
C ALA A 22 -1.22 -4.66 -0.22
N HIS A 23 -0.60 -5.67 0.41
CA HIS A 23 0.34 -5.47 1.52
C HIS A 23 1.58 -4.68 1.10
N GLU A 24 2.15 -4.95 -0.08
CA GLU A 24 3.27 -4.15 -0.62
C GLU A 24 2.87 -2.69 -0.86
N ALA A 25 1.67 -2.46 -1.39
CA ALA A 25 1.13 -1.11 -1.56
C ALA A 25 0.95 -0.40 -0.21
N GLY A 26 0.58 -1.12 0.85
CA GLY A 26 0.50 -0.59 2.22
C GLY A 26 1.86 -0.16 2.78
N ARG A 27 2.92 -0.96 2.57
CA ARG A 27 4.27 -0.67 3.06
C ARG A 27 4.85 0.63 2.51
N LYS A 28 4.58 0.95 1.24
CA LYS A 28 5.05 2.21 0.61
C LYS A 28 4.45 3.45 1.29
N TYR A 29 3.24 3.37 1.84
CA TYR A 29 2.61 4.49 2.54
C TYR A 29 3.19 4.74 3.95
N ILE A 30 3.63 3.69 4.67
CA ILE A 30 4.31 3.85 5.97
C ILE A 30 5.65 4.58 5.79
N ASN A 31 6.41 4.23 4.75
CA ASN A 31 7.70 4.87 4.45
C ASN A 31 7.54 6.31 3.94
N VAL A 32 6.50 6.60 3.14
CA VAL A 32 6.20 7.97 2.71
C VAL A 32 5.85 8.85 3.91
N ALA A 33 5.09 8.35 4.90
CA ALA A 33 4.83 9.13 6.11
C ALA A 33 6.12 9.49 6.86
N SER A 34 7.08 8.56 6.97
CA SER A 34 8.40 8.82 7.57
C SER A 34 9.20 9.88 6.78
N TRP A 35 9.12 9.87 5.44
CA TRP A 35 9.83 10.82 4.58
C TRP A 35 9.19 12.21 4.54
N VAL A 36 7.85 12.28 4.47
CA VAL A 36 7.09 13.54 4.54
C VAL A 36 7.31 14.23 5.89
N LEU A 37 7.28 13.47 6.99
CA LEU A 37 7.56 14.02 8.33
C LEU A 37 9.03 14.45 8.51
N SER A 38 9.96 13.84 7.77
CA SER A 38 11.38 14.23 7.77
C SER A 38 11.70 15.40 6.83
N GLY A 39 10.79 15.73 5.90
CA GLY A 39 10.97 16.77 4.87
C GLY A 39 10.27 18.10 5.14
N GLU A 40 9.36 18.20 6.12
CA GLU A 40 8.72 19.46 6.52
C GLU A 40 9.46 20.16 7.68
N ARG A 41 10.70 20.54 7.42
CA ARG A 41 11.34 21.70 8.07
C ARG A 41 11.93 22.60 6.98
N GLY A 42 11.03 23.26 6.26
CA GLY A 42 11.32 24.56 5.65
C GLY A 42 11.28 25.64 6.70
#